data_AF-A0A510KGC5-F1
#
_entry.id   AF-A0A510KGC5-F1
#
_cell.length_a   1.000
_cell.length_b   1.000
_cell.length_c   1.000
_cell.angle_alpha   90.00
_cell.angle_beta   90.00
_cell.angle_gamma   90.00
#
_symmetry.space_group_name_H-M   'P 1'
#
loop_
_entity.id
_entity.type
_entity.pdbx_description
1 polymer ?
#
loop_
_entity_poly.entity_id
_entity_poly.type
_entity_poly.pdbx_seq_one_letter_code
_entity_poly.pdbx_strand_id
1 'polypeptide(L)'
;MNRELNLYPLSAAGKNIERAFLEDEIDEQTLKDTREMLAVEIENEGDTIVQIYNKFINYLGQGTGANKIVGAIDREIERLKNLKQFYTKGFDRFSKNVAETMRSCGIETGQSNGVQTESGRIIFLRKSTREIKPNPEEVPSEYQIYKFKPFQLSFEEYSQLPDNLKKKLQISEVSIDKKPFQEVFGDFEKEECYNLKIK
;
A
#
# COMPACT_ATOMS: atom_id res chain seq x y z
N MET A 1 39.41 -14.16 35.24
CA MET A 1 39.05 -14.37 33.81
C MET A 1 39.00 -13.00 33.14
N ASN A 2 40.11 -12.56 32.55
CA ASN A 2 40.12 -11.39 31.67
C ASN A 2 39.55 -11.82 30.32
N ARG A 3 38.36 -11.31 29.97
CA ARG A 3 37.91 -11.30 28.57
C ARG A 3 38.60 -10.12 27.92
N GLU A 4 39.60 -10.39 27.10
CA GLU A 4 40.13 -9.41 26.16
C GLU A 4 38.96 -8.91 25.29
N LEU A 5 38.74 -7.60 25.30
CA LEU A 5 37.87 -6.89 24.36
C LEU A 5 38.51 -6.94 22.97
N ASN A 6 38.43 -8.06 22.27
CA ASN A 6 38.75 -8.12 20.84
C ASN A 6 37.53 -7.69 20.03
N LEU A 7 37.32 -6.38 19.95
CA LEU A 7 36.20 -5.78 19.20
C LEU A 7 36.39 -5.84 17.68
N TYR A 8 37.61 -6.05 17.18
CA TYR A 8 37.87 -6.18 15.74
C TYR A 8 39.05 -7.14 15.49
N PRO A 9 38.83 -8.46 15.37
CA PRO A 9 39.87 -9.31 14.81
C PRO A 9 40.19 -8.80 13.40
N LEU A 10 41.49 -8.62 13.09
CA LEU A 10 41.94 -8.29 11.74
C LEU A 10 41.26 -9.23 10.73
N SER A 11 40.65 -8.65 9.70
CA SER A 11 40.08 -9.43 8.59
C SER A 11 41.17 -10.30 7.95
N ALA A 12 40.78 -11.30 7.15
CA ALA A 12 41.76 -12.16 6.48
C ALA A 12 42.80 -11.35 5.66
N ALA A 13 42.40 -10.20 5.11
CA ALA A 13 43.30 -9.27 4.45
C ALA A 13 44.28 -8.60 5.42
N GLY A 14 43.82 -8.12 6.58
CA GLY A 14 44.69 -7.51 7.60
C GLY A 14 45.75 -8.49 8.14
N LYS A 15 45.39 -9.76 8.32
CA LYS A 15 46.34 -10.81 8.73
C LYS A 15 47.37 -11.16 7.65
N ASN A 16 47.00 -11.03 6.38
CA ASN A 16 47.93 -11.26 5.27
C ASN A 16 48.92 -10.10 5.11
N ILE A 17 48.48 -8.85 5.35
CA ILE A 17 49.36 -7.68 5.36
C ILE A 17 50.35 -7.76 6.52
N GLU A 18 49.88 -8.14 7.71
CA GLU A 18 50.74 -8.38 8.88
C GLU A 18 51.78 -9.46 8.58
N ARG A 19 51.37 -10.58 7.95
CA ARG A 19 52.28 -11.65 7.55
C ARG A 19 53.31 -11.19 6.51
N ALA A 20 52.86 -10.49 5.46
CA ALA A 20 53.74 -9.97 4.42
C ALA A 20 54.78 -8.98 4.96
N PHE A 21 54.42 -8.18 5.98
CA PHE A 21 55.38 -7.30 6.66
C PHE A 21 56.39 -8.10 7.50
N LEU A 22 55.92 -9.12 8.24
CA LEU A 22 56.79 -9.98 9.05
C LEU A 22 57.70 -10.88 8.20
N GLU A 23 57.34 -11.15 6.95
CA GLU A 23 58.11 -11.93 5.98
C GLU A 23 59.00 -11.05 5.07
N ASP A 24 59.16 -9.75 5.39
CA ASP A 24 59.92 -8.75 4.61
C ASP A 24 59.44 -8.57 3.15
N GLU A 25 58.22 -9.00 2.82
CA GLU A 25 57.62 -8.85 1.48
C GLU A 25 57.06 -7.45 1.23
N ILE A 26 56.79 -6.68 2.28
CA ILE A 26 56.42 -5.25 2.21
C ILE A 26 57.26 -4.45 3.21
N ASP A 27 57.74 -3.28 2.80
CA ASP A 27 58.53 -2.42 3.67
C ASP A 27 57.66 -1.61 4.66
N GLU A 28 58.31 -1.03 5.67
CA GLU A 28 57.65 -0.25 6.73
C GLU A 28 56.90 0.97 6.19
N GLN A 29 57.38 1.54 5.08
CA GLN A 29 56.73 2.68 4.43
C GLN A 29 55.41 2.25 3.77
N THR A 30 55.40 1.11 3.06
CA THR A 30 54.21 0.54 2.43
C THR A 30 53.14 0.17 3.47
N LEU A 31 53.55 -0.35 4.63
CA LEU A 31 52.65 -0.62 5.75
C LEU A 31 52.04 0.68 6.31
N LYS A 32 52.85 1.73 6.44
CA LYS A 32 52.41 3.04 6.92
C LYS A 32 51.44 3.72 5.95
N ASP A 33 51.73 3.67 4.66
CA ASP A 33 50.87 4.23 3.61
C ASP A 33 49.51 3.51 3.57
N THR A 34 49.51 2.18 3.75
CA THR A 34 48.28 1.38 3.84
C THR A 34 47.45 1.74 5.07
N ARG A 35 48.09 2.01 6.21
CA ARG A 35 47.42 2.48 7.43
C ARG A 35 46.82 3.87 7.25
N GLU A 36 47.53 4.80 6.60
CA GLU A 36 47.04 6.15 6.34
C GLU A 36 45.85 6.13 5.37
N MET A 37 45.91 5.32 4.30
CA MET A 37 44.79 5.11 3.38
C MET A 37 43.54 4.60 4.10
N LEU A 38 43.69 3.56 4.94
CA LEU A 38 42.57 3.01 5.71
C LEU A 38 41.98 4.02 6.70
N ALA A 39 42.81 4.84 7.35
CA ALA A 39 42.34 5.88 8.26
C ALA A 39 41.50 6.93 7.51
N VAL A 40 41.96 7.37 6.34
CA VAL A 40 41.24 8.32 5.47
C VAL A 40 39.92 7.72 4.98
N GLU A 41 39.91 6.44 4.63
CA GLU A 41 38.69 5.77 4.15
C GLU A 41 37.65 5.59 5.26
N ILE A 42 38.07 5.20 6.46
CA ILE A 42 37.19 5.15 7.64
C ILE A 42 36.62 6.53 7.98
N GLU A 43 37.44 7.58 7.90
CA GLU A 43 37.01 8.96 8.13
C GLU A 43 35.96 9.37 7.08
N ASN A 44 36.22 9.13 5.80
CA ASN A 44 35.30 9.44 4.70
C ASN A 44 33.99 8.63 4.75
N GLU A 45 34.06 7.33 5.03
CA GLU A 45 32.88 6.47 5.16
C GLU A 45 32.07 6.85 6.41
N GLY A 46 32.73 7.15 7.52
CA GLY A 46 32.10 7.65 8.74
C GLY A 46 31.32 8.95 8.50
N ASP A 47 31.94 9.90 7.79
CA ASP A 47 31.30 11.17 7.44
C ASP A 47 30.10 10.97 6.51
N THR A 48 30.22 10.05 5.56
CA THR A 48 29.12 9.66 4.66
C THR A 48 27.92 9.09 5.43
N ILE A 49 28.16 8.23 6.42
CA ILE A 49 27.10 7.66 7.26
C ILE A 49 26.40 8.76 8.06
N VAL A 50 27.15 9.70 8.64
CA VAL A 50 26.59 10.84 9.37
C VAL A 50 25.74 11.72 8.45
N GLN A 51 26.19 12.00 7.23
CA GLN A 51 25.42 12.75 6.25
C GLN A 51 24.11 12.04 5.86
N ILE A 52 24.15 10.72 5.68
CA ILE A 52 22.93 9.91 5.41
C ILE A 52 21.95 10.01 6.58
N TYR A 53 22.43 9.86 7.81
CA TYR A 53 21.61 9.97 9.01
C TYR A 53 20.94 11.35 9.13
N ASN A 54 21.70 12.42 8.89
CA ASN A 54 21.18 13.80 8.89
C ASN A 54 20.13 14.03 7.79
N LYS A 55 20.28 13.42 6.61
CA LYS A 55 19.25 13.45 5.55
C LYS A 55 17.96 12.79 6.01
N PHE A 56 18.03 11.63 6.66
CA PHE A 56 16.84 10.97 7.19
C PHE A 56 16.14 11.81 8.26
N ILE A 57 16.90 12.44 9.16
CA ILE A 57 16.36 13.40 10.14
C ILE A 57 15.64 14.56 9.45
N ASN A 58 16.23 15.15 8.41
CA ASN A 58 15.62 16.26 7.69
C ASN A 58 14.31 15.85 6.99
N TYR A 59 14.24 14.63 6.45
CA TYR A 59 13.04 14.14 5.78
C TYR A 59 11.93 13.75 6.76
N LEU A 60 12.27 12.98 7.79
CA LEU A 60 11.31 12.38 8.73
C LEU A 60 10.97 13.29 9.92
N GLY A 61 11.85 14.25 10.23
CA GLY A 61 11.80 15.01 11.47
C GLY A 61 12.35 14.23 12.66
N GLN A 62 12.22 14.81 13.86
CA GLN A 62 12.71 14.23 15.12
C GLN A 62 11.79 14.55 16.29
N GLY A 63 11.82 13.70 17.32
CA GLY A 63 11.00 13.88 18.52
C GLY A 63 9.56 13.37 18.38
N THR A 64 8.81 13.46 19.47
CA THR A 64 7.43 12.98 19.56
C THR A 64 6.52 14.00 20.26
N GLY A 65 5.22 13.94 19.97
CA GLY A 65 4.22 14.80 20.60
C GLY A 65 4.43 16.29 20.29
N ALA A 66 4.34 17.13 21.33
CA ALA A 66 4.43 18.59 21.21
C ALA A 66 5.83 19.11 20.81
N ASN A 67 6.87 18.29 21.00
CA ASN A 67 8.26 18.65 20.68
C ASN A 67 8.73 18.06 19.35
N LYS A 68 7.81 17.59 18.50
CA LYS A 68 8.16 17.04 17.19
C LYS A 68 8.66 18.15 16.26
N ILE A 69 9.90 18.02 15.81
CA ILE A 69 10.46 18.80 14.71
C ILE A 69 9.88 18.26 13.42
N VAL A 70 9.16 19.11 12.68
CA VAL A 70 8.44 18.72 11.46
C VAL A 70 9.42 18.55 10.31
N GLY A 71 9.47 17.31 9.78
CA GLY A 71 10.30 16.94 8.62
C GLY A 71 9.73 17.43 7.29
N ALA A 72 10.52 17.34 6.22
CA ALA A 72 10.08 17.73 4.88
C ALA A 72 8.85 16.93 4.39
N ILE A 73 8.80 15.64 4.72
CA ILE A 73 7.67 14.76 4.33
C ILE A 73 6.38 15.21 5.02
N ASP A 74 6.44 15.54 6.31
CA ASP A 74 5.27 16.03 7.05
C ASP A 74 4.70 17.31 6.43
N ARG A 75 5.58 18.25 6.03
CA ARG A 75 5.17 19.51 5.35
C ARG A 75 4.49 19.24 4.02
N GLU A 76 5.01 18.28 3.25
CA GLU A 76 4.42 17.93 1.95
C GLU A 76 3.04 17.26 2.12
N ILE A 77 2.89 16.40 3.12
CA ILE A 77 1.58 15.82 3.49
C ILE A 77 0.58 16.93 3.83
N GLU A 78 1.00 17.93 4.61
CA GLU A 78 0.14 19.07 4.96
C GLU A 78 -0.24 19.89 3.73
N ARG A 79 0.72 20.18 2.85
CA ARG A 79 0.48 20.87 1.57
C ARG A 79 -0.57 20.14 0.72
N LEU A 80 -0.46 18.81 0.59
CA LEU A 80 -1.41 18.00 -0.17
C LEU A 80 -2.81 17.99 0.47
N LYS A 81 -2.92 17.94 1.80
CA LYS A 81 -4.20 18.06 2.51
C LYS A 81 -4.88 19.39 2.21
N ASN A 82 -4.11 20.49 2.26
CA ASN A 82 -4.62 21.83 1.97
C ASN A 82 -5.08 21.95 0.51
N LEU A 83 -4.31 21.40 -0.42
CA LEU A 83 -4.66 21.37 -1.84
C LEU A 83 -5.96 20.60 -2.10
N LYS A 84 -6.14 19.44 -1.47
CA LYS A 84 -7.38 18.66 -1.55
C LYS A 84 -8.57 19.47 -1.07
N GLN A 85 -8.46 20.12 0.09
CA GLN A 85 -9.55 20.96 0.63
C GLN A 85 -9.89 22.13 -0.30
N PHE A 86 -8.89 22.75 -0.91
CA PHE A 86 -9.09 23.81 -1.89
C PHE A 86 -9.92 23.32 -3.09
N TYR A 87 -9.54 22.19 -3.69
CA TYR A 87 -10.29 21.61 -4.81
C TYR A 87 -11.70 21.17 -4.41
N THR A 88 -11.88 20.59 -3.23
CA THR A 88 -13.22 20.22 -2.74
C THR A 88 -14.12 21.45 -2.65
N LYS A 89 -13.66 22.56 -2.06
CA LYS A 89 -14.43 23.81 -2.03
C LYS A 89 -14.74 24.35 -3.42
N GLY A 90 -13.78 24.27 -4.34
CA GLY A 90 -13.96 24.66 -5.73
C GLY A 90 -15.03 23.83 -6.44
N PHE A 91 -14.99 22.51 -6.24
CA PHE A 91 -15.97 21.58 -6.79
C PHE A 91 -17.37 21.83 -6.21
N ASP A 92 -17.50 22.01 -4.89
CA ASP A 92 -18.78 22.30 -4.25
C ASP A 92 -19.42 23.59 -4.80
N ARG A 93 -18.60 24.63 -5.01
CA ARG A 93 -19.05 25.89 -5.62
C ARG A 93 -19.49 25.68 -7.06
N PHE A 94 -18.71 24.94 -7.84
CA PHE A 94 -19.07 24.59 -9.21
C PHE A 94 -20.40 23.83 -9.26
N SER A 95 -20.56 22.78 -8.44
CA SER A 95 -21.79 22.00 -8.36
C SER A 95 -22.99 22.86 -7.98
N LYS A 96 -22.83 23.78 -7.01
CA LYS A 96 -23.88 24.73 -6.63
C LYS A 96 -24.27 25.65 -7.78
N ASN A 97 -23.29 26.25 -8.46
CA ASN A 97 -23.53 27.14 -9.59
C ASN A 97 -24.24 26.41 -10.74
N VAL A 98 -23.81 25.18 -11.07
CA VAL A 98 -24.45 24.36 -12.10
C VAL A 98 -25.90 24.09 -11.74
N ALA A 99 -26.18 23.71 -10.48
CA ALA A 99 -27.55 23.48 -10.02
C ALA A 99 -28.41 24.75 -10.10
N GLU A 100 -27.86 25.93 -9.76
CA GLU A 100 -28.56 27.20 -9.88
C GLU A 100 -28.85 27.57 -11.34
N THR A 101 -27.89 27.40 -12.25
CA THR A 101 -28.09 27.63 -13.69
C THR A 101 -29.14 26.68 -14.26
N MET A 102 -29.09 25.39 -13.91
CA MET A 102 -30.10 24.42 -14.33
C MET A 102 -31.51 24.84 -13.89
N ARG A 103 -31.67 25.29 -12.64
CA ARG A 103 -32.96 25.84 -12.16
C ARG A 103 -33.39 27.07 -12.96
N SER A 104 -32.48 27.97 -13.30
CA SER A 104 -32.80 29.17 -14.09
C SER A 104 -33.27 28.84 -15.52
N CYS A 105 -32.84 27.70 -16.06
CA CYS A 105 -33.31 27.17 -17.35
C CYS A 105 -34.61 26.35 -17.24
N GLY A 106 -35.32 26.41 -16.11
CA GLY A 106 -36.58 25.69 -15.90
C GLY A 106 -36.41 24.22 -15.50
N ILE A 107 -35.18 23.76 -15.22
CA ILE A 107 -34.93 22.40 -14.73
C ILE A 107 -35.10 22.40 -13.21
N GLU A 108 -36.33 22.16 -12.76
CA GLU A 108 -36.65 21.91 -11.35
C GLU A 108 -36.26 20.47 -10.98
N THR A 109 -35.02 20.19 -10.56
CA THR A 109 -34.78 19.00 -9.74
C THR A 109 -33.69 19.10 -8.70
N GLY A 110 -33.95 18.42 -7.59
CA GLY A 110 -33.01 18.24 -6.48
C GLY A 110 -33.53 17.52 -5.25
N GLN A 111 -34.53 16.63 -5.33
CA GLN A 111 -34.64 15.51 -4.37
C GLN A 111 -34.99 14.23 -5.13
N SER A 112 -33.96 13.40 -5.31
CA SER A 112 -33.96 11.96 -5.57
C SER A 112 -34.55 11.33 -6.84
N ASN A 113 -35.37 11.92 -7.73
CA ASN A 113 -35.84 11.14 -8.92
C ASN A 113 -36.29 11.94 -10.18
N GLY A 114 -35.35 12.39 -11.04
CA GLY A 114 -35.57 12.60 -12.49
C GLY A 114 -35.91 14.01 -13.02
N VAL A 115 -35.38 14.38 -14.19
CA VAL A 115 -35.53 15.68 -14.86
C VAL A 115 -36.90 15.82 -15.51
N GLN A 116 -37.72 16.81 -15.11
CA GLN A 116 -38.99 17.11 -15.77
C GLN A 116 -38.76 17.95 -17.04
N THR A 117 -39.28 17.51 -18.17
CA THR A 117 -39.22 18.22 -19.46
C THR A 117 -40.35 19.24 -19.57
N GLU A 118 -40.23 20.22 -20.48
CA GLU A 118 -41.28 21.21 -20.77
C GLU A 118 -42.63 20.57 -21.14
N SER A 119 -42.60 19.35 -21.67
CA SER A 119 -43.79 18.54 -21.99
C SER A 119 -44.41 17.79 -20.80
N GLY A 120 -43.89 17.98 -19.59
CA GLY A 120 -44.39 17.35 -18.35
C GLY A 120 -43.93 15.92 -18.12
N ARG A 121 -43.04 15.36 -18.96
CA ARG A 121 -42.48 14.01 -18.78
C ARG A 121 -41.24 14.05 -17.89
N ILE A 122 -40.97 12.98 -17.16
CA ILE A 122 -39.85 12.91 -16.21
C ILE A 122 -38.81 11.89 -16.71
N ILE A 123 -37.58 12.36 -16.92
CA ILE A 123 -36.42 11.56 -17.31
C ILE A 123 -35.62 11.17 -16.07
N PHE A 124 -35.62 9.89 -15.71
CA PHE A 124 -34.81 9.34 -14.63
C PHE A 124 -33.51 8.78 -15.20
N LEU A 125 -32.37 9.32 -14.76
CA LEU A 125 -31.09 8.63 -14.91
C LEU A 125 -30.81 7.87 -13.61
N ARG A 126 -30.88 6.54 -13.65
CA ARG A 126 -30.54 5.70 -12.51
C ARG A 126 -29.16 5.11 -12.72
N LYS A 127 -28.25 5.40 -11.78
CA LYS A 127 -26.99 4.68 -11.63
C LYS A 127 -27.24 3.42 -10.80
N SER A 128 -26.96 2.26 -11.36
CA SER A 128 -26.94 0.99 -10.63
C SER A 128 -25.52 0.43 -10.67
N THR A 129 -24.98 0.07 -9.51
CA THR A 129 -23.68 -0.58 -9.40
C THR A 129 -23.89 -2.07 -9.15
N ARG A 130 -23.26 -2.92 -9.97
CA ARG A 130 -23.24 -4.37 -9.76
C ARG A 130 -21.82 -4.82 -9.50
N GLU A 131 -21.61 -5.61 -8.45
CA GLU A 131 -20.32 -6.26 -8.21
C GLU A 131 -20.13 -7.41 -9.21
N ILE A 132 -19.00 -7.41 -9.91
CA ILE A 132 -18.55 -8.52 -10.74
C ILE A 132 -17.80 -9.46 -9.82
N LYS A 133 -18.36 -10.65 -9.59
CA LYS A 133 -17.69 -11.69 -8.80
C LYS A 133 -16.60 -12.33 -9.67
N PRO A 134 -15.36 -12.50 -9.16
CA PRO A 134 -14.33 -13.25 -9.86
C PRO A 134 -14.79 -14.69 -10.15
N ASN A 135 -14.24 -15.28 -11.20
CA ASN A 135 -14.50 -16.69 -11.52
C ASN A 135 -13.94 -17.58 -10.39
N PRO A 136 -14.76 -18.39 -9.69
CA PRO A 136 -14.29 -19.20 -8.56
C PRO A 136 -13.17 -20.19 -8.93
N GLU A 137 -13.12 -20.64 -10.18
CA GLU A 137 -12.10 -21.58 -10.68
C GLU A 137 -10.71 -20.94 -10.85
N GLU A 138 -10.65 -19.62 -11.00
CA GLU A 138 -9.40 -18.85 -11.17
C GLU A 138 -8.85 -18.35 -9.83
N VAL A 139 -9.62 -18.50 -8.75
CA VAL A 139 -9.24 -18.07 -7.39
C VAL A 139 -8.59 -19.22 -6.62
N PRO A 140 -7.49 -18.98 -5.86
CA PRO A 140 -6.86 -20.00 -5.03
C PRO A 140 -7.87 -20.68 -4.10
N SER A 141 -7.73 -22.00 -3.95
CA SER A 141 -8.72 -22.84 -3.26
C SER A 141 -8.99 -22.42 -1.81
N GLU A 142 -8.01 -21.79 -1.14
CA GLU A 142 -8.12 -21.27 0.23
C GLU A 142 -9.25 -20.25 0.40
N TYR A 143 -9.65 -19.55 -0.67
CA TYR A 143 -10.73 -18.57 -0.64
C TYR A 143 -12.05 -19.15 -1.19
N GLN A 144 -12.10 -20.43 -1.52
CA GLN A 144 -13.31 -21.08 -2.03
C GLN A 144 -14.20 -21.58 -0.87
N ILE A 145 -15.50 -21.35 -1.01
CA ILE A 145 -16.57 -21.91 -0.19
C ILE A 145 -17.35 -22.90 -1.05
N TYR A 146 -17.40 -24.15 -0.59
CA TYR A 146 -18.20 -25.21 -1.19
C TYR A 146 -19.60 -25.23 -0.57
N LYS A 147 -20.62 -24.95 -1.39
CA LYS A 147 -22.00 -25.03 -0.94
C LYS A 147 -22.55 -26.43 -1.14
N PHE A 148 -22.99 -27.04 -0.05
CA PHE A 148 -23.81 -28.22 -0.04
C PHE A 148 -25.25 -27.81 0.34
N LYS A 149 -26.25 -28.58 -0.05
CA LYS A 149 -27.60 -28.39 0.51
C LYS A 149 -27.72 -29.28 1.73
N PRO A 150 -27.95 -28.76 2.96
CA PRO A 150 -28.33 -27.38 3.31
C PRO A 150 -27.19 -26.46 3.85
N PHE A 151 -25.95 -26.93 3.98
CA PHE A 151 -24.87 -26.21 4.67
C PHE A 151 -23.67 -25.89 3.76
N GLN A 152 -22.86 -24.91 4.14
CA GLN A 152 -21.69 -24.48 3.38
C GLN A 152 -20.43 -24.79 4.18
N LEU A 153 -19.35 -25.15 3.50
CA LEU A 153 -18.05 -25.40 4.12
C LEU A 153 -16.97 -24.57 3.43
N SER A 154 -16.07 -24.00 4.21
CA SER A 154 -14.82 -23.44 3.70
C SER A 154 -13.92 -24.55 3.12
N PHE A 155 -12.90 -24.17 2.35
CA PHE A 155 -11.92 -25.12 1.84
C PHE A 155 -11.19 -25.89 2.94
N GLU A 156 -10.85 -25.23 4.05
CA GLU A 156 -10.18 -25.87 5.19
C GLU A 156 -11.07 -26.95 5.82
N GLU A 157 -12.34 -26.63 6.07
CA GLU A 157 -13.32 -27.57 6.64
C GLU A 157 -13.62 -28.72 5.68
N TYR A 158 -13.75 -28.43 4.38
CA TYR A 158 -13.97 -29.46 3.38
C TYR A 158 -12.76 -30.39 3.24
N SER A 159 -11.54 -29.85 3.28
CA SER A 159 -10.30 -30.63 3.15
C SER A 159 -10.14 -31.66 4.28
N GLN A 160 -10.59 -31.33 5.49
CA GLN A 160 -10.55 -32.20 6.66
C GLN A 160 -11.60 -33.33 6.65
N LEU A 161 -12.55 -33.33 5.71
CA LEU A 161 -13.54 -34.40 5.62
C LEU A 161 -12.94 -35.72 5.07
N PRO A 162 -13.29 -36.88 5.66
CA PRO A 162 -12.98 -38.19 5.09
C PRO A 162 -13.52 -38.37 3.67
N ASP A 163 -12.78 -39.08 2.80
CA ASP A 163 -13.15 -39.27 1.39
C ASP A 163 -14.52 -39.93 1.18
N ASN A 164 -14.93 -40.79 2.13
CA ASN A 164 -16.24 -41.42 2.12
C ASN A 164 -17.40 -40.42 2.30
N LEU A 165 -17.16 -39.30 2.99
CA LEU A 165 -18.12 -38.20 3.16
C LEU A 165 -18.09 -37.25 1.97
N LYS A 166 -16.90 -36.93 1.44
CA LYS A 166 -16.75 -36.11 0.22
C LYS A 166 -17.49 -36.72 -0.98
N LYS A 167 -17.42 -38.04 -1.16
CA LYS A 167 -18.15 -38.75 -2.23
C LYS A 167 -19.68 -38.71 -2.08
N LYS A 168 -20.19 -38.60 -0.85
CA LYS A 168 -21.63 -38.52 -0.57
C LYS A 168 -22.18 -37.09 -0.65
N LEU A 169 -21.32 -36.10 -0.42
CA LEU A 169 -21.65 -34.69 -0.48
C LEU A 169 -21.47 -34.16 -1.91
N GLN A 170 -22.56 -34.00 -2.65
CA GLN A 170 -22.51 -33.36 -3.97
C GLN A 170 -22.40 -31.84 -3.82
N ILE A 171 -21.31 -31.26 -4.32
CA ILE A 171 -21.12 -29.80 -4.36
C ILE A 171 -22.19 -29.23 -5.30
N SER A 172 -22.99 -28.30 -4.79
CA SER A 172 -24.04 -27.65 -5.57
C SER A 172 -23.58 -26.36 -6.24
N GLU A 173 -22.65 -25.64 -5.62
CA GLU A 173 -22.07 -24.38 -6.12
C GLU A 173 -20.73 -24.14 -5.41
N VAL A 174 -19.75 -23.61 -6.14
CA VAL A 174 -18.51 -23.06 -5.56
C VAL A 174 -18.63 -21.54 -5.57
N SER A 175 -18.39 -20.92 -4.42
CA SER A 175 -18.41 -19.47 -4.27
C SER A 175 -17.12 -18.99 -3.59
N ILE A 176 -16.86 -17.68 -3.61
CA ILE A 176 -15.65 -17.11 -3.01
C ILE A 176 -16.00 -16.50 -1.65
N ASP A 177 -15.19 -16.77 -0.63
CA ASP A 177 -15.27 -16.05 0.64
C ASP A 177 -14.78 -14.61 0.45
N LYS A 178 -15.73 -13.68 0.50
CA LYS A 178 -15.51 -12.27 0.16
C LYS A 178 -14.52 -11.60 1.11
N LYS A 179 -14.57 -11.87 2.41
CA LYS A 179 -13.74 -11.17 3.40
C LYS A 179 -12.25 -11.46 3.25
N PRO A 180 -11.78 -12.71 3.35
CA PRO A 180 -10.36 -13.03 3.23
C PRO A 180 -9.82 -12.72 1.83
N PHE A 181 -10.64 -12.87 0.79
CA PHE A 181 -10.23 -12.50 -0.56
C PHE A 181 -9.99 -10.99 -0.70
N GLN A 182 -10.89 -10.15 -0.17
CA GLN A 182 -10.75 -8.69 -0.27
C GLN A 182 -9.58 -8.13 0.54
N GLU A 183 -9.17 -8.79 1.63
CA GLU A 183 -8.00 -8.40 2.41
C GLU A 183 -6.69 -8.53 1.63
N VAL A 184 -6.61 -9.49 0.71
CA VAL A 184 -5.39 -9.80 -0.05
C VAL A 184 -5.41 -9.21 -1.46
N PHE A 185 -6.56 -9.29 -2.14
CA PHE A 185 -6.69 -8.91 -3.55
C PHE A 185 -7.46 -7.59 -3.78
N GLY A 186 -8.00 -6.99 -2.71
CA GLY A 186 -8.77 -5.75 -2.78
C GLY A 186 -10.25 -5.96 -3.13
N ASP A 187 -10.98 -4.85 -3.28
CA ASP A 187 -12.42 -4.87 -3.56
C ASP A 187 -12.75 -5.55 -4.90
N PHE A 188 -13.90 -6.24 -4.96
CA PHE A 188 -14.42 -6.76 -6.24
C PHE A 188 -14.67 -5.61 -7.22
N GLU A 189 -14.41 -5.88 -8.49
CA GLU A 189 -14.71 -4.93 -9.56
C GLU A 189 -16.19 -4.56 -9.56
N LYS A 190 -16.46 -3.27 -9.77
CA LYS A 190 -17.81 -2.74 -9.82
C LYS A 190 -18.11 -2.26 -11.22
N GLU A 191 -19.13 -2.85 -11.81
CA GLU A 191 -19.70 -2.35 -13.06
C GLU A 191 -20.71 -1.26 -12.74
N GLU A 192 -20.57 -0.12 -13.41
CA GLU A 192 -21.53 0.98 -13.33
C GLU A 192 -22.45 0.94 -14.56
N CYS A 193 -23.72 0.64 -14.36
CA CYS A 193 -24.72 0.73 -15.41
C CYS A 193 -25.57 2.00 -15.21
N TYR A 194 -25.73 2.76 -16.28
CA TYR A 194 -26.60 3.94 -16.33
C TYR A 194 -27.85 3.59 -17.13
N ASN A 195 -29.00 3.61 -16.48
CA ASN A 195 -30.29 3.34 -17.13
C ASN A 195 -31.13 4.61 -17.19
N LEU A 196 -31.58 4.95 -18.39
CA LEU A 196 -32.50 6.06 -18.64
C LEU A 196 -33.95 5.55 -18.69
N LYS A 197 -34.82 6.11 -17.86
CA LYS A 197 -36.26 5.80 -17.85
C LYS A 197 -37.04 7.09 -18.07
N ILE A 198 -38.10 7.03 -18.88
CA ILE A 198 -39.00 8.17 -19.09
C ILE A 198 -40.37 7.78 -18.51
N LYS A 199 -40.94 8.61 -17.63
CA LYS A 199 -42.34 8.50 -17.18
C LYS A 199 -43.16 9.68 -17.66
#